data_AF-W6W2T4-F1
#
_entry.id   AF-W6W2T4-F1
#
_cell.length_a   1.000
_cell.length_b   1.000
_cell.length_c   1.000
_cell.angle_alpha   90.00
_cell.angle_beta   90.00
_cell.angle_gamma   90.00
#
_symmetry.space_group_name_H-M   'P 1'
#
loop_
_entity.id
_entity.type
_entity.pdbx_description
1 polymer ?
#
loop_
_entity_poly.entity_id
_entity_poly.type
_entity_poly.pdbx_seq_one_letter_code
_entity_poly.pdbx_strand_id
1 'polypeptide(L)'
;MDIEYSTKLLDILVENCRRIFASGFGIDQAECSMFQVVELLRAETVLKASFLKKVEITFEKTDAYGLDDGSVPRELIELVVHEFQWPEFDALAKKRLLKLFNNNKSLAISDMSMTVQNAYREDWEDKEFYRKYNLSP
;
A
#
# COMPACT_ATOMS: atom_id res chain seq x y z
N MET A 1 -5.89 -21.69 -5.52
CA MET A 1 -5.77 -21.99 -4.07
C MET A 1 -7.17 -21.82 -3.49
N ASP A 2 -7.55 -22.43 -2.35
CA ASP A 2 -8.86 -22.11 -1.77
C ASP A 2 -8.84 -20.65 -1.25
N ILE A 3 -9.90 -19.88 -1.56
CA ILE A 3 -9.98 -18.43 -1.35
C ILE A 3 -9.76 -18.03 0.12
N GLU A 4 -10.15 -18.92 1.04
CA GLU A 4 -9.90 -18.74 2.47
C GLU A 4 -8.40 -18.74 2.78
N TYR A 5 -7.63 -19.66 2.19
CA TYR A 5 -6.18 -19.71 2.36
C TYR A 5 -5.48 -18.52 1.71
N SER A 6 -5.90 -18.12 0.51
CA SER A 6 -5.35 -16.95 -0.18
C SER A 6 -5.58 -15.66 0.63
N THR A 7 -6.76 -15.53 1.24
CA THR A 7 -7.08 -14.39 2.12
C THR A 7 -6.21 -14.40 3.39
N LYS A 8 -6.06 -15.56 4.04
CA LYS A 8 -5.16 -15.70 5.21
C LYS A 8 -3.71 -15.39 4.85
N LEU A 9 -3.24 -15.83 3.70
CA LEU A 9 -1.88 -15.53 3.23
C LEU A 9 -1.70 -14.03 3.00
N LEU A 10 -2.67 -13.36 2.37
CA LEU A 10 -2.66 -11.91 2.20
C LEU A 10 -2.54 -11.20 3.56
N ASP A 11 -3.33 -11.63 4.56
CA ASP A 11 -3.31 -11.05 5.90
C ASP A 11 -1.94 -11.19 6.57
N ILE A 12 -1.32 -12.36 6.47
CA ILE A 12 0.01 -12.64 7.01
C ILE A 12 1.06 -11.76 6.34
N LEU A 13 1.04 -11.65 5.01
CA LEU A 13 2.03 -10.87 4.27
C LEU A 13 1.92 -9.37 4.57
N VAL A 14 0.69 -8.83 4.65
CA VAL A 14 0.45 -7.43 5.03
C VAL A 14 0.94 -7.16 6.45
N GLU A 15 0.61 -8.02 7.41
CA GLU A 15 1.05 -7.85 8.81
C GLU A 15 2.57 -7.98 8.95
N ASN A 16 3.21 -8.85 8.18
CA ASN A 16 4.67 -8.94 8.14
C ASN A 16 5.31 -7.64 7.63
N CYS A 17 4.79 -7.07 6.54
CA CYS A 17 5.26 -5.76 6.05
C CYS A 17 5.17 -4.70 7.15
N ARG A 18 4.01 -4.62 7.81
CA ARG A 18 3.75 -3.64 8.87
C ARG A 18 4.72 -3.78 10.04
N ARG A 19 4.93 -4.99 10.54
CA ARG A 19 5.84 -5.25 11.66
C ARG A 19 7.27 -4.85 11.33
N ILE A 20 7.73 -5.13 10.12
CA ILE A 20 9.08 -4.79 9.67
C ILE A 20 9.25 -3.27 9.53
N PHE A 21 8.27 -2.57 8.94
CA PHE A 21 8.31 -1.11 8.88
C PHE A 21 8.25 -0.47 10.27
N ALA A 22 7.40 -0.98 11.16
CA ALA A 22 7.30 -0.50 12.54
C ALA A 22 8.56 -0.75 13.37
N SER A 23 9.35 -1.80 13.07
CA SER A 23 10.61 -2.06 13.75
C SER A 23 11.76 -1.17 13.28
N GLY A 24 11.62 -0.52 12.10
CA GLY A 24 12.62 0.40 11.56
C GLY A 24 13.88 -0.28 11.02
N PHE A 25 13.88 -1.61 10.85
CA PHE A 25 14.99 -2.38 10.25
C PHE A 25 14.45 -3.56 9.45
N GLY A 26 15.22 -4.05 8.47
CA GLY A 26 14.84 -5.21 7.63
C GLY A 26 14.10 -4.83 6.35
N ILE A 27 14.43 -3.66 5.78
CA ILE A 27 13.81 -3.12 4.56
C ILE A 27 13.77 -4.16 3.42
N ASP A 28 14.84 -4.93 3.23
CA ASP A 28 14.90 -5.99 2.21
C ASP A 28 13.81 -7.06 2.39
N GLN A 29 13.52 -7.42 3.65
CA GLN A 29 12.48 -8.39 3.99
C GLN A 29 11.08 -7.79 3.85
N ALA A 30 10.92 -6.50 4.14
CA ALA A 30 9.68 -5.78 3.83
C ALA A 30 9.45 -5.76 2.31
N GLU A 31 10.47 -5.39 1.52
CA GLU A 31 10.42 -5.41 0.06
C GLU A 31 9.99 -6.78 -0.48
N CYS A 32 10.63 -7.85 -0.03
CA CYS A 32 10.27 -9.21 -0.44
C CYS A 32 8.80 -9.52 -0.12
N SER A 33 8.35 -9.18 1.10
CA SER A 33 6.96 -9.41 1.52
C SER A 33 5.97 -8.58 0.70
N MET A 34 6.31 -7.33 0.37
CA MET A 34 5.47 -6.47 -0.45
C MET A 34 5.30 -7.03 -1.87
N PHE A 35 6.37 -7.50 -2.50
CA PHE A 35 6.26 -8.15 -3.81
C PHE A 35 5.51 -9.48 -3.74
N GLN A 36 5.61 -10.24 -2.65
CA GLN A 36 4.76 -11.42 -2.46
C GLN A 36 3.27 -11.05 -2.41
N VAL A 37 2.90 -9.91 -1.81
CA VAL A 37 1.53 -9.39 -1.88
C VAL A 37 1.14 -9.08 -3.32
N VAL A 38 1.98 -8.37 -4.08
CA VAL A 38 1.73 -8.04 -5.49
C VAL A 38 1.52 -9.31 -6.33
N GLU A 39 2.41 -10.30 -6.22
CA GLU A 39 2.27 -11.54 -6.98
C GLU A 39 1.01 -12.33 -6.57
N LEU A 40 0.65 -12.33 -5.29
CA LEU A 40 -0.58 -12.96 -4.81
C LEU A 40 -1.84 -12.26 -5.36
N LEU A 41 -1.89 -10.92 -5.36
CA LEU A 41 -3.00 -10.15 -5.92
C LEU A 41 -3.11 -10.33 -7.44
N ARG A 42 -1.97 -10.52 -8.14
CA ARG A 42 -1.93 -10.82 -9.57
C ARG A 42 -2.46 -12.22 -9.87
N ALA A 43 -2.10 -13.21 -9.04
CA ALA A 43 -2.52 -14.60 -9.22
C ALA A 43 -4.00 -14.84 -8.85
N GLU A 44 -4.49 -14.16 -7.82
CA GLU A 44 -5.81 -14.41 -7.23
C GLU A 44 -6.64 -13.10 -7.23
N THR A 45 -7.19 -12.72 -8.39
CA THR A 45 -7.88 -11.42 -8.59
C THR A 45 -9.07 -11.18 -7.67
N VAL A 46 -9.66 -12.26 -7.14
CA VAL A 46 -10.74 -12.22 -6.14
C VAL A 46 -10.32 -11.52 -4.84
N LEU A 47 -9.01 -11.47 -4.55
CA LEU A 47 -8.46 -10.80 -3.38
C LEU A 47 -8.49 -9.27 -3.46
N LYS A 48 -8.69 -8.69 -4.65
CA LYS A 48 -8.75 -7.23 -4.84
C LYS A 48 -9.72 -6.58 -3.84
N ALA A 49 -10.93 -7.13 -3.71
CA ALA A 49 -11.94 -6.58 -2.82
C ALA A 49 -11.50 -6.64 -1.34
N SER A 50 -10.91 -7.76 -0.92
CA SER A 50 -10.39 -7.94 0.44
C SER A 50 -9.24 -6.98 0.74
N PHE A 51 -8.32 -6.76 -0.21
CA PHE A 51 -7.23 -5.81 -0.06
C PHE A 51 -7.74 -4.37 0.03
N LEU A 52 -8.63 -3.96 -0.88
CA LEU A 52 -9.22 -2.62 -0.87
C LEU A 52 -9.99 -2.33 0.42
N LYS A 53 -10.68 -3.32 0.99
CA LYS A 53 -11.34 -3.20 2.30
C LYS A 53 -10.35 -2.83 3.41
N LYS A 54 -9.17 -3.45 3.42
CA LYS A 54 -8.11 -3.17 4.42
C LYS A 54 -7.49 -1.79 4.21
N VAL A 55 -7.31 -1.40 2.96
CA VAL A 55 -6.82 -0.05 2.61
C VAL A 55 -7.84 1.01 3.02
N GLU A 56 -9.14 0.79 2.80
CA GLU A 56 -10.19 1.70 3.29
C GLU A 56 -10.12 1.86 4.82
N ILE A 57 -10.04 0.76 5.57
CA ILE A 57 -9.89 0.78 7.03
C ILE A 57 -8.63 1.57 7.44
N THR A 58 -7.53 1.39 6.71
CA THR A 58 -6.28 2.13 6.96
C THR A 58 -6.46 3.63 6.75
N PHE A 59 -7.11 4.03 5.65
CA PHE A 59 -7.35 5.43 5.32
C PHE A 59 -8.28 6.14 6.30
N GLU A 60 -9.08 5.40 7.06
CA GLU A 60 -9.95 5.95 8.10
C GLU A 60 -9.19 6.35 9.39
N LYS A 61 -8.00 5.78 9.63
CA LYS A 61 -7.15 6.05 10.80
C LYS A 61 -6.38 7.37 10.63
N THR A 62 -5.87 7.92 11.72
CA THR A 62 -5.12 9.19 11.68
C THR A 62 -3.65 9.00 11.28
N ASP A 63 -3.06 7.84 11.55
CA ASP A 63 -1.67 7.56 11.19
C ASP A 63 -1.47 7.66 9.67
N ALA A 64 -0.52 8.49 9.26
CA ALA A 64 -0.19 8.76 7.87
C ALA A 64 0.69 7.66 7.25
N TYR A 65 1.34 6.82 8.06
CA TYR A 65 2.25 5.77 7.59
C TYR A 65 1.58 4.38 7.51
N GLY A 66 0.42 4.20 8.15
CA GLY A 66 -0.29 2.93 8.14
C GLY A 66 0.43 1.83 8.93
N LEU A 67 1.07 2.20 10.04
CA LEU A 67 1.83 1.30 10.92
C LEU A 67 1.04 0.86 12.16
N ASP A 68 -0.10 1.49 12.46
CA ASP A 68 -1.05 1.04 13.48
C ASP A 68 -1.52 -0.41 13.24
N ASP A 69 -1.83 -1.14 14.31
CA ASP A 69 -2.27 -2.54 14.22
C ASP A 69 -3.47 -2.72 13.28
N GLY A 70 -3.37 -3.69 12.37
CA GLY A 70 -4.40 -3.97 11.35
C GLY A 70 -4.44 -2.98 10.18
N SER A 71 -3.47 -2.06 10.07
CA SER A 71 -3.27 -1.20 8.90
C SER A 71 -2.48 -1.90 7.80
N VAL A 72 -2.63 -1.39 6.57
CA VAL A 72 -1.74 -1.67 5.45
C VAL A 72 -0.67 -0.58 5.43
N PRO A 73 0.64 -0.91 5.41
CA PRO A 73 1.69 0.10 5.32
C PRO A 73 1.55 0.97 4.07
N ARG A 74 1.78 2.26 4.20
CA ARG A 74 1.69 3.24 3.10
C ARG A 74 2.51 2.80 1.88
N GLU A 75 3.74 2.36 2.10
CA GLU A 75 4.68 1.92 1.05
C GLU A 75 4.13 0.70 0.28
N LEU A 76 3.39 -0.20 0.95
CA LEU A 76 2.74 -1.32 0.28
C LEU A 76 1.54 -0.84 -0.56
N ILE A 77 0.78 0.13 -0.07
CA ILE A 77 -0.35 0.70 -0.82
C ILE A 77 0.16 1.38 -2.08
N GLU A 78 1.22 2.18 -1.98
CA GLU A 78 1.86 2.86 -3.10
C GLU A 78 2.39 1.86 -4.15
N LEU A 79 3.06 0.79 -3.71
CA LEU A 79 3.52 -0.25 -4.63
C LEU A 79 2.36 -0.90 -5.39
N VAL A 80 1.26 -1.23 -4.69
CA VAL A 80 0.08 -1.84 -5.32
C VAL A 80 -0.62 -0.84 -6.25
N VAL A 81 -0.65 0.44 -5.90
CA VAL A 81 -1.15 1.50 -6.79
C VAL A 81 -0.34 1.53 -8.07
N HIS A 82 0.99 1.56 -7.95
CA HIS A 82 1.89 1.59 -9.09
C HIS A 82 1.70 0.36 -10.00
N GLU A 83 1.68 -0.84 -9.42
CA GLU A 83 1.60 -2.11 -10.17
C GLU A 83 0.25 -2.36 -10.84
N PHE A 84 -0.85 -1.89 -10.24
CA PHE A 84 -2.20 -2.26 -10.68
C PHE A 84 -3.08 -1.11 -11.16
N GLN A 85 -2.75 0.14 -10.80
CA GLN A 85 -3.45 1.35 -11.26
C GLN A 85 -4.96 1.32 -10.99
N TRP A 86 -5.40 0.66 -9.92
CA TRP A 86 -6.82 0.53 -9.58
C TRP A 86 -7.42 1.89 -9.20
N PRO A 87 -8.49 2.38 -9.85
CA PRO A 87 -9.06 3.70 -9.58
C PRO A 87 -9.63 3.86 -8.16
N GLU A 88 -9.90 2.75 -7.47
CA GLU A 88 -10.41 2.75 -6.10
C GLU A 88 -9.44 3.42 -5.11
N PHE A 89 -8.11 3.36 -5.35
CA PHE A 89 -7.15 4.02 -4.45
C PHE A 89 -7.23 5.55 -4.52
N ASP A 90 -7.37 6.14 -5.71
CA ASP A 90 -7.56 7.59 -5.85
C ASP A 90 -8.86 8.06 -5.19
N ALA A 91 -9.93 7.28 -5.28
CA ALA A 91 -11.18 7.58 -4.57
C ALA A 91 -10.99 7.58 -3.04
N LEU A 92 -10.26 6.59 -2.51
CA LEU A 92 -9.93 6.53 -1.08
C LEU A 92 -9.03 7.70 -0.65
N ALA A 93 -8.02 8.05 -1.45
CA ALA A 93 -7.15 9.21 -1.21
C ALA A 93 -7.91 10.53 -1.17
N LYS A 94 -8.80 10.77 -2.12
CA LYS A 94 -9.66 11.96 -2.12
C LYS A 94 -10.59 11.98 -0.90
N LYS A 95 -11.18 10.84 -0.52
CA LYS A 95 -12.03 10.71 0.68
C LYS A 95 -11.25 11.08 1.95
N ARG A 96 -10.01 10.57 2.10
CA ARG A 96 -9.15 10.89 3.24
C ARG A 96 -8.74 12.37 3.25
N LEU A 97 -8.31 12.90 2.12
CA LEU A 97 -7.89 14.30 1.98
C LEU A 97 -9.03 15.27 2.36
N LEU A 98 -10.25 14.98 1.91
CA LEU A 98 -11.43 15.74 2.32
C LEU A 98 -11.67 15.63 3.84
N LYS A 99 -11.66 14.41 4.38
CA LYS A 99 -11.99 14.15 5.79
C LYS A 99 -11.01 14.79 6.77
N LEU A 100 -9.70 14.68 6.52
CA LEU A 100 -8.67 15.08 7.48
C LEU A 100 -8.14 16.49 7.22
N PHE A 101 -8.17 16.97 5.97
CA PHE A 101 -7.54 18.22 5.58
C PHE A 101 -8.49 19.19 4.87
N ASN A 102 -9.79 18.86 4.78
CA ASN A 102 -10.78 19.66 4.05
C ASN A 102 -10.32 20.02 2.63
N ASN A 103 -9.75 19.05 1.92
CA ASN A 103 -9.15 19.20 0.58
C ASN A 103 -7.92 20.14 0.49
N ASN A 104 -7.35 20.57 1.62
CA ASN A 104 -6.15 21.40 1.64
C ASN A 104 -4.88 20.55 1.44
N LYS A 105 -4.45 20.42 0.17
CA LYS A 105 -3.24 19.68 -0.21
C LYS A 105 -1.97 20.18 0.48
N SER A 106 -1.86 21.48 0.74
CA SER A 106 -0.68 22.06 1.40
C SER A 106 -0.53 21.60 2.85
N LEU A 107 -1.61 21.21 3.51
CA LEU A 107 -1.57 20.63 4.86
C LEU A 107 -1.31 19.12 4.84
N ALA A 108 -1.50 18.47 3.69
CA ALA A 108 -1.43 17.01 3.54
C ALA A 108 -0.13 16.53 2.87
N ILE A 109 0.88 17.39 2.72
CA ILE A 109 2.09 17.11 1.89
C ILE A 109 2.75 15.77 2.23
N SER A 110 2.79 15.39 3.51
CA SER A 110 3.38 14.13 3.99
C SER A 110 2.36 13.02 4.27
N ASP A 111 1.07 13.24 4.02
CA ASP A 111 0.02 12.27 4.28
C ASP A 111 -0.10 11.24 3.14
N MET A 112 -0.49 10.01 3.47
CA MET A 112 -0.69 8.94 2.48
C MET A 112 -1.67 9.32 1.36
N SER A 113 -2.64 10.22 1.60
CA SER A 113 -3.55 10.68 0.56
C SER A 113 -2.83 11.42 -0.58
N MET A 114 -1.69 12.05 -0.31
CA MET A 114 -0.87 12.72 -1.32
C MET A 114 0.12 11.77 -1.97
N THR A 115 0.80 10.94 -1.18
CA THR A 115 1.86 10.06 -1.70
C THR A 115 1.28 8.93 -2.55
N VAL A 116 0.11 8.37 -2.19
CA VAL A 116 -0.61 7.39 -3.01
C VAL A 116 -1.03 7.98 -4.37
N GLN A 117 -1.36 9.27 -4.44
CA GLN A 117 -1.63 9.91 -5.73
C GLN A 117 -0.38 10.00 -6.61
N ASN A 118 0.80 10.20 -6.00
CA ASN A 118 2.06 10.23 -6.74
C ASN A 118 2.45 8.85 -7.31
N ALA A 119 2.09 7.75 -6.62
CA ALA A 119 2.39 6.39 -7.05
C ALA A 119 1.72 5.96 -8.37
N TYR A 120 0.67 6.68 -8.82
CA TYR A 120 0.08 6.47 -10.15
C TYR A 120 1.00 6.90 -11.30
N ARG A 121 2.00 7.75 -11.03
CA ARG A 121 2.87 8.28 -12.08
C ARG A 121 3.83 7.20 -12.60
N GLU A 122 4.11 7.22 -13.90
CA GLU A 122 5.12 6.32 -14.50
C GLU A 122 6.53 6.59 -13.97
N ASP A 123 6.81 7.87 -13.66
CA ASP A 123 8.06 8.37 -13.07
C ASP A 123 7.99 8.46 -11.54
N TRP A 124 7.23 7.57 -10.89
CA TRP A 124 7.14 7.54 -9.43
C TRP A 124 8.53 7.35 -8.81
N GLU A 125 9.01 8.38 -8.09
CA GLU A 125 10.38 8.47 -7.59
C GLU A 125 10.75 7.30 -6.66
N ASP A 126 9.83 6.83 -5.82
CA ASP A 126 10.11 5.71 -4.91
C ASP A 126 10.21 4.37 -5.64
N LYS A 127 9.94 4.31 -6.95
CA LYS A 127 10.24 3.13 -7.76
C LYS A 127 11.72 2.78 -7.69
N GLU A 128 12.62 3.77 -7.64
CA GLU A 128 14.07 3.53 -7.57
C GLU A 128 14.52 2.89 -6.24
N PHE A 129 13.67 2.92 -5.21
CA PHE A 129 13.93 2.25 -3.94
C PHE A 129 13.89 0.73 -4.07
N TYR A 130 13.04 0.19 -4.93
CA TYR A 130 12.83 -1.24 -5.05
C TYR A 130 13.87 -1.88 -5.98
N ARG A 131 14.61 -2.87 -5.45
CA ARG A 131 15.62 -3.65 -6.17
C ARG A 131 15.08 -4.28 -7.43
N LYS A 132 13.81 -4.70 -7.43
CA LYS A 132 13.17 -5.31 -8.61
C LYS A 132 13.22 -4.39 -9.84
N TYR A 133 13.14 -3.07 -9.67
CA TYR A 133 13.19 -2.12 -10.77
C TYR A 133 14.61 -1.65 -11.12
N ASN A 134 15.58 -1.87 -10.22
CA ASN A 134 17.00 -1.57 -10.45
C ASN A 134 17.77 -2.72 -11.14
N LEU A 135 17.16 -3.90 -11.24
CA LEU A 135 17.71 -5.07 -11.93
C LEU A 135 17.24 -5.12 -13.38
N SER A 136 17.60 -4.14 -14.19
CA SER A 136 17.64 -4.26 -15.65
C SER A 136 18.76 -3.38 -16.23
N PRO A 137 19.59 -3.90 -17.16
CA PRO A 137 20.65 -3.15 -17.82
C PRO A 137 20.15 -2.09 -18.80
#